data_AF-A0A7S1S109-F1
#
_entry.id   AF-A0A7S1S109-F1
#
_cell.length_a   1.000
_cell.length_b   1.000
_cell.length_c   1.000
_cell.angle_alpha   90.00
_cell.angle_beta   90.00
_cell.angle_gamma   90.00
#
_symmetry.space_group_name_H-M   'P 1'
#
loop_
_entity.id
_entity.type
_entity.pdbx_description
1 polymer ?
#
loop_
_entity_poly.entity_id
_entity_poly.type
_entity_poly.pdbx_seq_one_letter_code
_entity_poly.pdbx_strand_id
1 'polypeptide(L)'
;GVRGVDLGLGKFPLDQTQVAPQLGSVAWGDDLRGCASLGCSFWEQIEGGDRGTDGQLFSREQRELLKRIFNPRLSDRRAEGEHFQPPDGDFGYMNKLRCLLNEEAEVRRQRKQHFLGKKFAVEAAGPLFPSWATDFELRSHQWKAPQQPSGNLQARPDYLIEASQLRQSLRSAAPAFERQTEEGLAFR
;
A
#
# COMPACT_ATOMS: atom_id res chain seq x y z
N GLY A 1 -20.17 33.20 5.05
CA GLY A 1 -20.13 32.62 3.70
C GLY A 1 -18.77 32.00 3.49
N VAL A 2 -18.71 30.73 3.08
CA VAL A 2 -17.45 30.02 2.87
C VAL A 2 -16.81 30.58 1.61
N ARG A 3 -15.62 31.18 1.74
CA ARG A 3 -14.89 31.78 0.62
C ARG A 3 -14.22 30.62 -0.14
N GLY A 4 -14.69 30.36 -1.36
CA GLY A 4 -14.10 29.31 -2.21
C GLY A 4 -12.62 29.61 -2.50
N VAL A 5 -11.80 28.56 -2.50
CA VAL A 5 -10.39 28.64 -2.90
C VAL A 5 -10.34 28.35 -4.40
N ASP A 6 -10.06 29.39 -5.18
CA ASP A 6 -9.76 29.24 -6.61
C ASP A 6 -8.35 28.68 -6.77
N LEU A 7 -8.25 27.45 -7.27
CA LEU A 7 -6.97 26.76 -7.48
C LEU A 7 -6.30 27.12 -8.82
N GLY A 8 -6.77 28.16 -9.53
CA GLY A 8 -6.00 28.89 -10.54
C GLY A 8 -5.16 28.01 -11.48
N LEU A 9 -5.75 26.96 -12.05
CA LEU A 9 -5.04 25.94 -12.82
C LEU A 9 -4.44 26.48 -14.14
N GLY A 10 -4.82 27.70 -14.56
CA GLY A 10 -4.27 28.38 -15.74
C GLY A 10 -2.92 29.08 -15.52
N LYS A 11 -2.34 29.01 -14.31
CA LYS A 11 -1.00 29.57 -14.00
C LYS A 11 0.11 28.53 -14.03
N PHE A 12 -0.21 27.27 -14.30
CA PHE A 12 0.81 26.26 -14.55
C PHE A 12 1.25 26.37 -16.01
N PRO A 13 2.51 26.74 -16.29
CA PRO A 13 3.02 26.74 -17.65
C PRO A 13 3.12 25.29 -18.14
N LEU A 14 2.08 24.84 -18.84
CA LEU A 14 2.04 23.51 -19.46
C LEU A 14 2.96 23.41 -20.69
N ASP A 15 3.54 24.54 -21.14
CA ASP A 15 4.49 24.63 -22.26
C ASP A 15 5.96 24.55 -21.81
N GLN A 16 6.23 24.65 -20.51
CA GLN A 16 7.56 24.47 -19.95
C GLN A 16 7.64 23.09 -19.31
N THR A 17 7.90 22.09 -20.13
CA THR A 17 8.61 20.90 -19.67
C THR A 17 9.96 21.37 -19.14
N GLN A 18 10.00 21.69 -17.84
CA GLN A 18 11.27 21.75 -17.11
C GLN A 18 11.83 20.33 -17.14
N VAL A 19 12.63 20.07 -18.17
CA VAL A 19 13.58 18.96 -18.14
C VAL A 19 14.52 19.31 -17.01
N ALA A 20 14.22 18.77 -15.81
CA ALA A 20 15.12 18.83 -14.68
C ALA A 20 16.51 18.37 -15.19
N PRO A 21 17.60 19.08 -14.84
CA PRO A 21 18.93 18.64 -15.24
C PRO A 21 19.11 17.22 -14.74
N GLN A 22 19.26 16.30 -15.69
CA GLN A 22 19.27 14.86 -15.43
C GLN A 22 20.58 14.50 -14.73
N LEU A 23 20.55 14.57 -13.40
CA LEU A 23 21.59 13.99 -12.57
C LEU A 23 21.38 12.47 -12.59
N GLY A 24 22.12 11.78 -13.47
CA GLY A 24 22.50 10.39 -13.24
C GLY A 24 21.42 9.31 -13.43
N SER A 25 20.66 9.33 -14.53
CA SER A 25 19.90 8.16 -14.96
C SER A 25 20.77 7.10 -15.65
N VAL A 26 21.88 6.72 -15.03
CA VAL A 26 22.81 5.73 -15.59
C VAL A 26 22.40 4.29 -15.23
N ALA A 27 21.46 4.12 -14.30
CA ALA A 27 21.27 2.83 -13.62
C ALA A 27 20.25 1.88 -14.24
N TRP A 28 19.37 2.36 -15.12
CA TRP A 28 18.40 1.51 -15.83
C TRP A 28 18.86 1.08 -17.22
N GLY A 29 20.05 1.51 -17.65
CA GLY A 29 20.45 1.47 -19.05
C GLY A 29 19.66 2.50 -19.87
N ASP A 30 20.31 3.08 -20.89
CA ASP A 30 19.66 4.05 -21.80
C ASP A 30 18.43 3.47 -22.54
N ASP A 31 18.32 2.14 -22.57
CA ASP A 31 17.33 1.38 -23.35
C ASP A 31 15.91 1.42 -22.77
N LEU A 32 15.75 1.63 -21.45
CA LEU A 32 14.42 1.73 -20.84
C LEU A 32 13.69 3.02 -21.27
N ARG A 33 14.41 4.12 -21.48
CA ARG A 33 13.81 5.40 -21.89
C ARG A 33 13.24 5.39 -23.31
N GLY A 34 13.69 4.48 -24.17
CA GLY A 34 13.23 4.35 -25.55
C GLY A 34 11.93 3.55 -25.73
N CYS A 35 11.49 2.83 -24.69
CA CYS A 35 10.30 1.98 -24.79
C CYS A 35 9.02 2.79 -24.48
N ALA A 36 8.25 3.16 -25.52
CA ALA A 36 6.89 3.69 -25.33
C ALA A 36 5.95 2.70 -24.59
N SER A 37 6.35 1.42 -24.48
CA SER A 37 5.74 0.34 -23.69
C SER A 37 6.50 0.01 -22.40
N LEU A 38 7.07 1.05 -21.78
CA LEU A 38 7.95 0.97 -20.59
C LEU A 38 7.37 0.08 -19.48
N GLY A 39 6.05 0.15 -19.25
CA GLY A 39 5.36 -0.59 -18.20
C GLY A 39 5.42 -2.11 -18.41
N CYS A 40 4.89 -2.60 -19.53
CA CYS A 40 4.87 -4.04 -19.79
C CYS A 40 6.27 -4.63 -19.96
N SER A 41 7.16 -3.93 -20.67
CA SER A 41 8.56 -4.37 -20.83
C SER A 41 9.31 -4.42 -19.49
N PHE A 42 9.04 -3.48 -18.57
CA PHE A 42 9.61 -3.51 -17.22
C PHE A 42 9.19 -4.77 -16.44
N TRP A 43 7.90 -5.12 -16.47
CA TRP A 43 7.39 -6.30 -15.78
C TRP A 43 7.97 -7.60 -16.37
N GLU A 44 8.05 -7.70 -17.69
CA GLU A 44 8.67 -8.85 -18.37
C GLU A 44 10.15 -9.02 -18.00
N GLN A 45 10.89 -7.91 -17.81
CA GLN A 45 12.30 -7.95 -17.41
C GLN A 45 12.49 -8.39 -15.94
N ILE A 46 11.55 -8.03 -15.06
CA ILE A 46 11.54 -8.49 -13.67
C ILE A 46 11.18 -9.98 -13.59
N GLU A 47 10.22 -10.44 -14.40
CA GLU A 47 9.73 -11.82 -14.41
C GLU A 47 10.61 -12.78 -15.21
N GLY A 48 11.31 -12.26 -16.21
CA GLY A 48 12.23 -12.98 -17.06
C GLY A 48 13.24 -13.75 -16.21
N GLY A 49 13.21 -15.08 -16.34
CA GLY A 49 14.23 -15.95 -15.77
C GLY A 49 15.60 -15.73 -16.42
N ASP A 50 16.58 -16.54 -16.03
CA ASP A 50 17.95 -16.49 -16.56
C ASP A 50 18.03 -17.05 -18.00
N ARG A 51 17.26 -16.46 -18.90
CA ARG A 51 17.49 -16.55 -20.34
C ARG A 51 18.69 -15.66 -20.60
N GLY A 52 19.85 -16.26 -20.91
CA GLY A 52 21.09 -15.70 -21.47
C GLY A 52 21.46 -14.23 -21.13
N THR A 53 22.72 -13.97 -20.83
CA THR A 53 23.23 -12.62 -20.53
C THR A 53 22.97 -11.55 -21.61
N ASP A 54 22.58 -11.94 -22.81
CA ASP A 54 22.34 -11.03 -23.92
C ASP A 54 20.92 -10.44 -23.84
N GLY A 55 20.81 -9.18 -23.40
CA GLY A 55 19.56 -8.40 -23.43
C GLY A 55 18.82 -8.23 -22.09
N GLN A 56 19.44 -8.57 -20.96
CA GLN A 56 18.87 -8.26 -19.63
C GLN A 56 19.20 -6.83 -19.19
N LEU A 57 18.18 -6.05 -18.86
CA LEU A 57 18.32 -4.66 -18.39
C LEU A 57 18.68 -4.57 -16.91
N PHE A 58 18.35 -5.60 -16.13
CA PHE A 58 18.55 -5.63 -14.68
C PHE A 58 19.52 -6.74 -14.31
N SER A 59 20.46 -6.43 -13.41
CA SER A 59 21.26 -7.46 -12.75
C SER A 59 20.34 -8.43 -12.00
N ARG A 60 20.84 -9.64 -11.73
CA ARG A 60 20.10 -10.63 -10.93
C ARG A 60 19.67 -10.07 -9.58
N GLU A 61 20.56 -9.34 -8.90
CA GLU A 61 20.30 -8.71 -7.61
C GLU A 61 19.24 -7.60 -7.71
N GLN A 62 19.26 -6.82 -8.80
CA GLN A 62 18.23 -5.81 -9.07
C GLN A 62 16.86 -6.43 -9.32
N ARG A 63 16.79 -7.52 -10.11
CA ARG A 63 15.52 -8.24 -10.34
C ARG A 63 14.94 -8.76 -9.03
N GLU A 64 15.75 -9.42 -8.21
CA GLU A 64 15.28 -9.94 -6.92
C GLU A 64 14.83 -8.84 -5.97
N LEU A 65 15.52 -7.68 -5.96
CA LEU A 65 15.07 -6.50 -5.23
C LEU A 65 13.70 -6.01 -5.73
N LEU A 66 13.54 -5.84 -7.04
CA LEU A 66 12.30 -5.31 -7.62
C LEU A 66 11.13 -6.29 -7.48
N LYS A 67 11.36 -7.60 -7.52
CA LYS A 67 10.34 -8.62 -7.22
C LYS A 67 9.81 -8.49 -5.80
N ARG A 68 10.68 -8.17 -4.83
CA ARG A 68 10.27 -7.95 -3.44
C ARG A 68 9.43 -6.68 -3.29
N ILE A 69 9.81 -5.61 -3.96
CA ILE A 69 9.10 -4.32 -3.94
C ILE A 69 7.73 -4.45 -4.60
N PHE A 70 7.70 -4.99 -5.82
CA PHE A 70 6.50 -5.15 -6.62
C PHE A 70 5.94 -6.56 -6.51
N ASN A 71 5.82 -7.04 -5.28
CA ASN A 71 5.18 -8.32 -4.98
C ASN A 71 3.70 -8.23 -5.40
N PRO A 72 3.19 -9.10 -6.30
CA PRO A 72 1.81 -9.03 -6.79
C PRO A 72 0.73 -9.10 -5.71
N ARG A 73 1.06 -9.59 -4.51
CA ARG A 73 0.12 -9.69 -3.38
C ARG A 73 0.13 -8.47 -2.46
N LEU A 74 1.21 -7.68 -2.51
CA LEU A 74 1.43 -6.50 -1.66
C LEU A 74 1.33 -5.19 -2.44
N SER A 75 1.39 -5.27 -3.77
CA SER A 75 1.43 -4.13 -4.66
C SER A 75 0.48 -4.34 -5.84
N ASP A 76 -0.40 -3.38 -6.04
CA ASP A 76 -1.34 -3.28 -7.15
C ASP A 76 -0.73 -2.58 -8.38
N ARG A 77 0.48 -2.04 -8.27
CA ARG A 77 1.22 -1.31 -9.32
C ARG A 77 1.28 -2.04 -10.67
N ARG A 78 1.23 -3.37 -10.65
CA ARG A 78 1.21 -4.21 -11.86
C ARG A 78 -0.08 -4.08 -12.66
N ALA A 79 -1.21 -3.82 -11.99
CA ALA A 79 -2.51 -3.63 -12.62
C ALA A 79 -2.57 -2.36 -13.49
N GLU A 80 -1.61 -1.45 -13.34
CA GLU A 80 -1.51 -0.24 -14.15
C GLU A 80 -1.01 -0.51 -15.58
N GLY A 81 -0.44 -1.69 -15.85
CA GLY A 81 -0.01 -2.10 -17.18
C GLY A 81 0.90 -1.07 -17.85
N GLU A 82 0.48 -0.56 -19.01
CA GLU A 82 1.21 0.45 -19.79
C GLU A 82 1.27 1.84 -19.12
N HIS A 83 0.39 2.13 -18.15
CA HIS A 83 0.42 3.38 -17.40
C HIS A 83 1.44 3.37 -16.26
N PHE A 84 2.03 2.22 -15.97
CA PHE A 84 3.06 2.11 -14.97
C PHE A 84 4.31 2.90 -15.38
N GLN A 85 4.76 3.79 -14.49
CA GLN A 85 6.07 4.42 -14.60
C GLN A 85 7.05 3.74 -13.63
N PRO A 86 8.19 3.21 -14.12
CA PRO A 86 9.18 2.63 -13.24
C PRO A 86 9.80 3.70 -12.34
N PRO A 87 10.19 3.32 -11.11
CA PRO A 87 10.84 4.26 -10.20
C PRO A 87 12.20 4.69 -10.75
N ASP A 88 12.74 5.80 -10.27
CA ASP A 88 14.08 6.24 -10.66
C ASP A 88 15.15 5.21 -10.27
N GLY A 89 16.11 4.99 -11.17
CA GLY A 89 17.13 3.95 -11.01
C GLY A 89 18.30 4.40 -10.15
N ASP A 90 18.27 5.65 -9.69
CA ASP A 90 19.36 6.28 -8.95
C ASP A 90 19.90 5.34 -7.86
N PHE A 91 21.23 5.27 -7.79
CA PHE A 91 21.90 4.35 -6.88
C PHE A 91 21.54 4.64 -5.42
N GLY A 92 21.42 5.92 -5.05
CA GLY A 92 21.02 6.34 -3.71
C GLY A 92 19.60 5.89 -3.37
N TYR A 93 18.67 6.09 -4.30
CA TYR A 93 17.27 5.62 -4.15
C TYR A 93 17.20 4.08 -4.01
N MET A 94 17.87 3.36 -4.91
CA MET A 94 17.88 1.89 -4.89
C MET A 94 18.56 1.33 -3.63
N ASN A 95 19.61 1.98 -3.13
CA ASN A 95 20.25 1.58 -1.88
C ASN A 95 19.33 1.83 -0.67
N LYS A 96 18.59 2.96 -0.65
CA LYS A 96 17.59 3.23 0.39
C LYS A 96 16.48 2.16 0.40
N LEU A 97 15.99 1.76 -0.77
CA LEU A 97 15.02 0.66 -0.88
C LEU A 97 15.55 -0.65 -0.30
N ARG A 98 16.82 -0.99 -0.56
CA ARG A 98 17.46 -2.18 0.05
C ARG A 98 17.48 -2.10 1.58
N CYS A 99 17.87 -0.96 2.14
CA CYS A 99 17.85 -0.75 3.59
C CYS A 99 16.45 -0.94 4.17
N LEU A 100 15.44 -0.28 3.60
CA LEU A 100 14.05 -0.38 4.06
C LEU A 100 13.51 -1.82 4.02
N LEU A 101 13.78 -2.57 2.95
CA LEU A 101 13.35 -3.96 2.86
C LEU A 101 14.06 -4.89 3.85
N ASN A 102 15.28 -4.56 4.25
CA ASN A 102 16.00 -5.32 5.28
C ASN A 102 15.43 -5.00 6.68
N GLU A 103 15.16 -3.73 6.95
CA GLU A 103 14.47 -3.29 8.18
C GLU A 103 13.09 -3.95 8.29
N GLU A 104 12.32 -3.94 7.21
CA GLU A 104 11.01 -4.60 7.13
C GLU A 104 11.12 -6.11 7.39
N ALA A 105 12.10 -6.79 6.79
CA ALA A 105 12.31 -8.22 6.99
C ALA A 105 12.65 -8.53 8.46
N GLU A 106 13.42 -7.67 9.12
CA GLU A 106 13.77 -7.80 10.52
C GLU A 106 12.54 -7.59 11.43
N VAL A 107 11.74 -6.54 11.20
CA VAL A 107 10.48 -6.33 11.93
C VAL A 107 9.53 -7.51 11.73
N ARG A 108 9.41 -8.03 10.52
CA ARG A 108 8.59 -9.21 10.21
C ARG A 108 9.08 -10.45 10.96
N ARG A 109 10.40 -10.66 11.03
CA ARG A 109 11.01 -11.75 11.81
C ARG A 109 10.67 -11.60 13.29
N GLN A 110 10.80 -10.39 13.86
CA GLN A 110 10.45 -10.11 15.25
C GLN A 110 8.97 -10.34 15.52
N ARG A 111 8.07 -9.88 14.64
CA ARG A 111 6.63 -10.16 14.72
C ARG A 111 6.35 -11.66 14.75
N LYS A 112 6.91 -12.43 13.82
CA LYS A 112 6.75 -13.90 13.78
C LYS A 112 7.24 -14.56 15.07
N GLN A 113 8.41 -14.16 15.58
CA GLN A 113 8.94 -14.70 16.83
C GLN A 113 8.08 -14.33 18.04
N HIS A 114 7.58 -13.10 18.10
CA HIS A 114 6.70 -12.66 19.17
C HIS A 114 5.39 -13.44 19.13
N PHE A 115 4.74 -13.52 17.98
CA PHE A 115 3.48 -14.23 17.76
C PHE A 115 3.54 -15.72 18.13
N LEU A 116 4.64 -16.39 17.77
CA LEU A 116 4.84 -17.81 18.09
C LEU A 116 5.38 -18.04 19.51
N GLY A 117 5.66 -16.98 20.27
CA GLY A 117 6.20 -17.06 21.62
C GLY A 117 5.12 -17.41 22.66
N LYS A 118 5.51 -18.14 23.72
CA LYS A 118 4.60 -18.51 24.84
C LYS A 118 4.00 -17.32 25.59
N LYS A 119 4.63 -16.14 25.45
CA LYS A 119 4.18 -14.89 26.08
C LYS A 119 3.21 -14.10 25.21
N PHE A 120 2.95 -14.54 23.98
CA PHE A 120 1.97 -13.90 23.12
C PHE A 120 0.58 -14.08 23.71
N ALA A 121 -0.11 -12.98 23.93
CA ALA A 121 -1.51 -12.96 24.31
C ALA A 121 -2.27 -12.21 23.22
N VAL A 122 -3.33 -12.81 22.69
CA VAL A 122 -4.16 -12.20 21.65
C VAL A 122 -4.73 -10.85 22.12
N GLU A 123 -5.13 -10.73 23.38
CA GLU A 123 -5.64 -9.47 23.95
C GLU A 123 -4.56 -8.40 24.16
N ALA A 124 -3.28 -8.76 24.05
CA ALA A 124 -2.14 -7.90 24.32
C ALA A 124 -0.98 -8.22 23.38
N ALA A 125 -1.24 -8.18 22.06
CA ALA A 125 -0.25 -8.47 21.02
C ALA A 125 0.96 -7.51 21.02
N GLY A 126 0.85 -6.37 21.72
CA GLY A 126 1.95 -5.45 21.96
C GLY A 126 2.30 -4.55 20.76
N PRO A 127 3.34 -3.71 20.90
CA PRO A 127 3.66 -2.66 19.93
C PRO A 127 4.12 -3.16 18.56
N LEU A 128 4.51 -4.43 18.46
CA LEU A 128 4.86 -5.06 17.17
C LEU A 128 3.64 -5.28 16.28
N PHE A 129 2.42 -5.21 16.83
CA PHE A 129 1.15 -5.43 16.16
C PHE A 129 0.20 -4.23 16.33
N PRO A 130 0.48 -3.08 15.68
CA PRO A 130 -0.22 -1.83 15.93
C PRO A 130 -1.72 -1.88 15.61
N SER A 131 -2.14 -2.68 14.62
CA SER A 131 -3.54 -2.84 14.22
C SER A 131 -4.29 -3.93 14.99
N TRP A 132 -3.62 -4.62 15.92
CA TRP A 132 -4.20 -5.73 16.70
C TRP A 132 -4.85 -5.24 17.98
N ALA A 133 -4.39 -4.12 18.52
CA ALA A 133 -5.17 -3.36 19.48
C ALA A 133 -6.44 -2.91 18.76
N THR A 134 -7.57 -3.49 19.13
CA THR A 134 -8.88 -2.94 18.78
C THR A 134 -8.97 -1.56 19.43
N ASP A 135 -8.49 -0.52 18.75
CA ASP A 135 -8.87 0.87 19.03
C ASP A 135 -10.39 1.07 18.83
N PHE A 136 -11.07 0.07 18.28
CA PHE A 136 -12.46 -0.19 18.59
C PHE A 136 -12.61 -0.80 19.99
N GLU A 137 -12.34 0.00 21.03
CA GLU A 137 -13.25 0.01 22.16
C GLU A 137 -14.61 0.49 21.62
N LEU A 138 -15.36 -0.44 21.01
CA LEU A 138 -16.81 -0.38 21.09
C LEU A 138 -17.10 -0.29 22.58
N ARG A 139 -17.46 0.91 23.05
CA ARG A 139 -17.92 1.26 24.40
C ARG A 139 -19.14 0.42 24.79
N SER A 140 -18.94 -0.88 24.94
CA SER A 140 -19.94 -1.92 25.13
C SER A 140 -20.30 -2.07 26.61
N HIS A 141 -19.53 -1.45 27.52
CA HIS A 141 -19.73 -1.66 28.96
C HIS A 141 -19.61 -0.37 29.78
N GLN A 142 -20.21 0.73 29.33
CA GLN A 142 -20.72 1.83 30.18
C GLN A 142 -21.25 2.98 29.31
N TRP A 143 -22.52 2.93 28.94
CA TRP A 143 -23.24 4.15 28.59
C TRP A 143 -23.62 4.89 29.87
N LYS A 144 -22.64 5.48 30.55
CA LYS A 144 -22.88 6.70 31.31
C LYS A 144 -22.42 7.83 30.40
N ALA A 145 -23.38 8.56 29.85
CA ALA A 145 -23.15 9.64 28.93
C ALA A 145 -22.06 10.60 29.48
N PRO A 146 -20.92 10.76 28.81
CA PRO A 146 -20.07 11.90 29.06
C PRO A 146 -20.82 13.12 28.51
N GLN A 147 -20.96 14.16 29.34
CA GLN A 147 -21.31 15.49 28.85
C GLN A 147 -20.21 15.92 27.86
N GLN A 148 -20.44 15.68 26.57
CA GLN A 148 -19.61 16.25 25.50
C GLN A 148 -20.11 17.64 25.14
N PRO A 149 -19.20 18.54 24.74
CA PRO A 149 -19.57 19.82 24.15
C PRO A 149 -20.32 19.58 22.84
N SER A 150 -21.41 20.34 22.68
CA SER A 150 -22.45 20.24 21.65
C SER A 150 -21.93 20.37 20.22
N GLY A 151 -21.42 19.27 19.66
CA GLY A 151 -21.56 19.01 18.23
C GLY A 151 -22.97 18.49 18.00
N ASN A 152 -23.81 19.24 17.28
CA ASN A 152 -25.19 18.85 16.94
C ASN A 152 -25.19 17.59 16.06
N LEU A 153 -25.08 16.41 16.68
CA LEU A 153 -25.44 15.15 16.05
C LEU A 153 -26.96 15.19 15.85
N GLN A 154 -27.37 15.57 14.64
CA GLN A 154 -28.77 15.51 14.26
C GLN A 154 -29.10 14.07 13.85
N ALA A 155 -30.13 13.51 14.48
CA ALA A 155 -30.76 12.30 13.97
C ALA A 155 -31.18 12.56 12.52
N ARG A 156 -30.87 11.61 11.64
CA ARG A 156 -31.30 11.62 10.24
C ARG A 156 -32.50 10.67 10.10
N PRO A 157 -33.74 11.15 10.33
CA PRO A 157 -34.95 10.33 10.36
C PRO A 157 -35.24 9.64 9.01
N ASP A 158 -34.67 10.17 7.93
CA ASP A 158 -34.63 9.58 6.59
C ASP A 158 -34.04 8.15 6.59
N TYR A 159 -33.03 7.87 7.41
CA TYR A 159 -32.46 6.52 7.51
C TYR A 159 -33.28 5.56 8.40
N LEU A 160 -34.34 6.03 9.09
CA LEU A 160 -35.15 5.13 9.94
C LEU A 160 -35.95 4.12 9.11
N ILE A 161 -36.37 4.51 7.91
CA ILE A 161 -37.06 3.64 6.97
C ILE A 161 -36.09 2.56 6.45
N GLU A 162 -34.89 2.99 6.08
CA GLU A 162 -33.81 2.17 5.54
C GLU A 162 -33.19 1.26 6.61
N ALA A 163 -33.26 1.63 7.89
CA ALA A 163 -32.75 0.82 9.00
C ALA A 163 -33.41 -0.57 9.07
N SER A 164 -34.68 -0.67 8.67
CA SER A 164 -35.38 -1.95 8.60
C SER A 164 -34.82 -2.87 7.50
N GLN A 165 -34.52 -2.28 6.33
CA GLN A 165 -33.89 -2.97 5.20
C GLN A 165 -32.44 -3.35 5.52
N LEU A 166 -31.68 -2.44 6.14
CA LEU A 166 -30.30 -2.68 6.57
C LEU A 166 -30.23 -3.81 7.60
N ARG A 167 -31.16 -3.87 8.55
CA ARG A 167 -31.26 -4.96 9.52
C ARG A 167 -31.54 -6.31 8.86
N GLN A 168 -32.35 -6.34 7.81
CA GLN A 168 -32.58 -7.55 7.04
C GLN A 168 -31.32 -7.99 6.29
N SER A 169 -30.64 -7.05 5.62
CA SER A 169 -29.37 -7.29 4.94
C SER A 169 -28.27 -7.78 5.88
N LEU A 170 -28.14 -7.19 7.07
CA LEU A 170 -27.18 -7.60 8.10
C LEU A 170 -27.49 -9.00 8.68
N ARG A 171 -28.77 -9.40 8.73
CA ARG A 171 -29.16 -10.76 9.17
C ARG A 171 -28.91 -11.81 8.09
N SER A 172 -29.02 -11.44 6.81
CA SER A 172 -28.79 -12.36 5.69
C SER A 172 -27.32 -12.43 5.26
N ALA A 173 -26.52 -11.40 5.55
CA ALA A 173 -25.11 -11.38 5.24
C ALA A 173 -24.31 -11.91 6.43
N ALA A 174 -23.76 -13.13 6.30
CA ALA A 174 -22.65 -13.54 7.14
C ALA A 174 -21.39 -12.84 6.58
N PRO A 175 -20.79 -11.86 7.29
CA PRO A 175 -19.57 -11.25 6.82
C PRO A 175 -18.47 -12.34 6.79
N ALA A 176 -18.09 -12.74 5.59
CA ALA A 176 -16.98 -13.64 5.37
C ALA A 176 -15.70 -12.81 5.42
N PHE A 177 -15.04 -12.79 6.58
CA PHE A 177 -13.72 -12.21 6.69
C PHE A 177 -12.70 -13.22 6.17
N GLU A 178 -12.16 -12.96 4.99
CA GLU A 178 -11.05 -13.74 4.48
C GLU A 178 -9.81 -13.45 5.33
N ARG A 179 -9.34 -14.47 6.08
CA ARG A 179 -8.16 -14.36 6.92
C ARG A 179 -6.94 -14.66 6.07
N GLN A 180 -6.27 -13.63 5.58
CA GLN A 180 -5.01 -13.74 4.88
C GLN A 180 -3.84 -13.26 5.76
N THR A 181 -2.68 -13.89 5.63
CA THR A 181 -1.43 -13.32 6.15
C THR A 181 -1.07 -12.05 5.38
N GLU A 182 -0.13 -11.28 5.93
CA GLU A 182 0.52 -10.17 5.23
C GLU A 182 0.98 -10.56 3.81
N GLU A 183 1.43 -11.81 3.60
CA GLU A 183 1.91 -12.32 2.31
C GLU A 183 0.78 -12.85 1.39
N GLY A 184 -0.48 -12.55 1.71
CA GLY A 184 -1.66 -13.04 0.99
C GLY A 184 -1.85 -14.57 1.06
N LEU A 185 -1.35 -15.23 2.12
CA LEU A 185 -1.63 -16.65 2.35
C LEU A 185 -2.94 -16.79 3.12
N ALA A 186 -3.95 -17.39 2.50
CA ALA A 186 -5.22 -17.68 3.17
C ALA A 186 -5.05 -18.80 4.21
N PHE A 187 -5.57 -18.59 5.42
CA PHE A 187 -5.74 -19.65 6.40
C PHE A 187 -7.07 -20.38 6.14
N ARG A 188 -7.03 -21.71 6.03
CA ARG A 188 -8.22 -22.58 6.04
C ARG A 188 -8.43 -23.15 7.43
#